data_AF-A0A166KND7-F1
#
_entry.id   AF-A0A166KND7-F1
#
_cell.length_a   1.000
_cell.length_b   1.000
_cell.length_c   1.000
_cell.angle_alpha   90.00
_cell.angle_beta   90.00
_cell.angle_gamma   90.00
#
_symmetry.space_group_name_H-M   'P 1'
#
loop_
_entity.id
_entity.type
_entity.pdbx_description
1 polymer ?
#
loop_
_entity_poly.entity_id
_entity_poly.type
_entity_poly.pdbx_seq_one_letter_code
_entity_poly.pdbx_strand_id
1 'polypeptide(L)'
;VSQLDQDILRLENTLHELRHKRDEMHSFAMAHKGLISPIRLVPPEIITEVFLHSAGEDFGSPLLFASICSRWRAIALASSQLW
;
A
#
# COMPACT_ATOMS: atom_id res chain seq x y z
N VAL A 1 16.70 -26.88 37.93
CA VAL A 1 16.27 -27.29 36.58
C VAL A 1 14.80 -26.95 36.37
N SER A 2 13.87 -27.57 37.11
CA SER A 2 12.41 -27.32 36.96
C SER A 2 11.93 -25.85 36.99
N GLN A 3 12.51 -24.98 37.82
CA GLN A 3 12.10 -23.57 37.88
C GLN A 3 12.55 -22.77 36.64
N LEU A 4 13.74 -23.08 36.11
CA LEU A 4 14.24 -22.45 34.87
C LEU A 4 13.39 -22.88 33.67
N ASP A 5 12.96 -24.14 33.63
CA ASP A 5 12.08 -24.64 32.57
C ASP A 5 10.70 -23.94 32.62
N GLN A 6 10.17 -23.71 33.82
CA GLN A 6 8.92 -22.93 34.00
C GLN A 6 9.08 -21.48 33.54
N ASP A 7 10.20 -20.84 33.87
CA ASP A 7 10.49 -19.47 33.45
C ASP A 7 10.68 -19.36 31.93
N ILE A 8 11.34 -20.35 31.31
CA ILE A 8 11.46 -20.46 29.84
C ILE A 8 10.07 -20.56 29.21
N LEU A 9 9.23 -21.49 29.67
CA LEU A 9 7.87 -21.67 29.14
C LEU A 9 7.04 -20.39 29.27
N ARG A 10 7.14 -19.69 30.41
CA ARG A 10 6.44 -18.43 30.63
C ARG A 10 6.90 -17.34 29.66
N LEU A 11 8.21 -17.21 29.44
CA LEU A 11 8.77 -16.24 28.51
C LEU A 11 8.38 -16.56 27.07
N GLU A 12 8.44 -17.83 26.66
CA GLU A 12 8.03 -18.28 25.33
C GLU A 12 6.56 -17.96 25.05
N ASN A 13 5.67 -18.23 26.02
CA ASN A 13 4.25 -17.88 25.90
C ASN A 13 4.05 -16.37 25.77
N THR A 14 4.74 -15.58 26.59
CA THR A 14 4.66 -14.11 26.53
C THR A 14 5.14 -13.60 25.18
N LEU A 15 6.24 -14.16 24.66
CA LEU A 15 6.82 -13.80 23.37
C LEU A 15 5.86 -14.17 22.22
N HIS A 16 5.21 -15.34 22.31
CA HIS A 16 4.20 -15.77 21.36
C HIS A 16 3.02 -14.79 21.31
N GLU A 17 2.46 -14.42 22.46
CA GLU A 17 1.36 -13.45 22.55
C GLU A 17 1.74 -12.08 21.99
N LEU A 18 2.93 -11.57 22.30
CA LEU A 18 3.40 -10.28 21.80
C LEU A 18 3.62 -10.31 20.28
N ARG A 19 4.14 -11.39 19.72
CA ARG A 19 4.26 -11.58 18.27
C ARG A 19 2.89 -11.58 17.61
N HIS A 20 1.93 -12.32 18.16
CA HIS A 20 0.56 -12.35 17.65
C HIS A 20 -0.05 -10.94 17.62
N LYS A 21 -0.01 -10.22 18.74
CA LYS A 21 -0.54 -8.84 18.83
C LYS A 21 0.12 -7.89 17.83
N ARG A 22 1.44 -7.99 17.65
CA ARG A 22 2.17 -7.20 16.66
C ARG A 22 1.69 -7.51 15.25
N ASP A 23 1.53 -8.79 14.92
CA ASP A 23 1.17 -9.23 13.58
C ASP A 23 -0.28 -8.82 13.24
N GLU A 24 -1.19 -8.88 14.22
CA GLU A 24 -2.56 -8.32 14.11
C GLU A 24 -2.54 -6.81 13.86
N MET A 25 -1.80 -6.06 14.68
CA MET A 25 -1.69 -4.60 14.54
C MET A 25 -1.08 -4.21 13.20
N HIS A 26 -0.04 -4.93 12.75
CA HIS A 26 0.58 -4.70 11.46
C HIS A 26 -0.39 -4.99 10.31
N SER A 27 -1.14 -6.10 10.40
CA SER A 27 -2.15 -6.46 9.40
C SER A 27 -3.26 -5.41 9.32
N PHE A 28 -3.75 -4.94 10.47
CA PHE A 28 -4.71 -3.85 10.54
C PHE A 28 -4.16 -2.57 9.89
N ALA A 29 -2.94 -2.16 10.26
CA ALA A 29 -2.30 -0.99 9.70
C ALA A 29 -2.13 -1.11 8.17
N MET A 30 -1.70 -2.27 7.65
CA MET A 30 -1.54 -2.48 6.21
C MET A 30 -2.86 -2.46 5.45
N ALA A 31 -3.91 -3.06 5.99
CA ALA A 31 -5.25 -3.03 5.41
C ALA A 31 -5.78 -1.58 5.27
N HIS A 32 -5.47 -0.72 6.24
CA HIS A 32 -5.90 0.69 6.26
C HIS A 32 -4.88 1.66 5.66
N LYS A 33 -3.62 1.26 5.46
CA LYS A 33 -2.55 2.04 4.81
C LYS A 33 -2.95 2.43 3.40
N GLY A 34 -3.73 1.55 2.77
CA GLY A 34 -4.63 1.88 1.68
C GLY A 34 -5.28 3.21 1.99
N LEU A 35 -6.41 3.25 2.69
CA LEU A 35 -7.32 4.38 2.95
C LEU A 35 -6.67 5.76 3.25
N ILE A 36 -5.53 5.79 3.94
CA ILE A 36 -4.83 7.05 4.29
C ILE A 36 -3.75 7.47 3.28
N SER A 37 -3.52 6.68 2.23
CA SER A 37 -2.54 7.01 1.19
C SER A 37 -2.84 8.37 0.54
N PRO A 38 -1.87 9.32 0.56
CA PRO A 38 -2.05 10.66 -0.02
C PRO A 38 -2.51 10.64 -1.47
N ILE A 39 -2.07 9.64 -2.25
CA ILE A 39 -2.38 9.53 -3.68
C ILE A 39 -3.88 9.35 -3.96
N ARG A 40 -4.66 8.88 -2.97
CA ARG A 40 -6.12 8.81 -3.11
C ARG A 40 -6.85 10.11 -2.75
N LEU A 41 -6.16 11.05 -2.12
CA LEU A 41 -6.69 12.40 -1.87
C LEU A 41 -6.35 13.37 -3.01
N VAL A 42 -5.39 13.01 -3.87
CA VAL A 42 -5.01 13.84 -5.01
C VAL A 42 -6.15 13.92 -6.03
N PRO A 43 -6.59 15.12 -6.43
CA PRO A 43 -7.61 15.28 -7.47
C PRO A 43 -7.22 14.58 -8.78
N PRO A 44 -8.18 14.05 -9.55
CA PRO A 44 -7.90 13.35 -10.80
C PRO A 44 -7.14 14.24 -11.80
N GLU A 45 -7.38 15.55 -11.82
CA GLU A 45 -6.73 16.51 -12.71
C GLU A 45 -5.22 16.58 -12.46
N ILE A 46 -4.82 16.57 -11.19
CA ILE A 46 -3.40 16.58 -10.81
C ILE A 46 -2.73 15.26 -11.20
N ILE A 47 -3.44 14.13 -11.09
CA ILE A 47 -2.93 12.83 -11.53
C ILE A 47 -2.77 12.81 -13.07
N THR A 48 -3.74 13.35 -13.81
CA THR A 48 -3.65 13.49 -15.27
C THR A 48 -2.47 14.36 -15.68
N GLU A 49 -2.21 15.47 -14.99
CA GLU A 49 -1.06 16.34 -15.26
C GLU A 49 0.27 15.60 -15.07
N VAL A 50 0.38 14.77 -14.02
CA VAL A 50 1.54 13.91 -13.79
C VAL A 50 1.71 12.90 -14.93
N PHE A 51 0.62 12.29 -15.41
CA PHE A 51 0.67 11.36 -16.53
C PHE A 51 1.17 12.04 -17.81
N LEU A 52 0.69 13.26 -18.11
CA LEU A 52 1.11 14.02 -19.30
C LEU A 52 2.60 14.37 -19.27
N HIS A 53 3.10 14.82 -18.12
CA HIS A 53 4.54 15.08 -17.95
C HIS A 53 5.38 13.81 -18.09
N SER A 54 4.89 12.70 -17.51
CA SER A 54 5.62 11.43 -17.51
C SER A 54 5.61 10.76 -18.89
N ALA A 55 4.51 10.87 -19.65
CA ALA A 55 4.40 10.31 -21.00
C ALA A 55 5.39 10.94 -21.99
N GLY A 56 5.80 12.20 -21.75
CA GLY A 56 6.81 12.89 -22.56
C GLY A 56 8.25 12.43 -22.30
N GLU A 57 8.53 11.74 -21.18
CA GLU A 57 9.87 11.37 -20.70
C GLU A 57 10.13 9.85 -20.74
N ASP A 58 9.72 9.15 -21.80
CA ASP A 58 9.97 7.71 -22.04
C ASP A 58 8.99 6.70 -21.39
N PHE A 59 7.97 7.11 -20.64
CA PHE A 59 6.88 6.21 -20.23
C PHE A 59 5.88 6.00 -21.38
N GLY A 60 6.32 5.23 -22.38
CA GLY A 60 5.77 5.14 -23.73
C GLY A 60 4.35 4.60 -23.94
N SER A 61 3.45 4.65 -22.95
CA SER A 61 2.02 4.46 -23.23
C SER A 61 1.11 4.89 -22.07
N PRO A 62 -0.01 5.57 -22.35
CA PRO A 62 -1.13 5.74 -21.41
C PRO A 62 -1.62 4.43 -20.79
N LEU A 63 -1.42 3.31 -21.50
CA LEU A 63 -1.75 1.96 -21.04
C LEU A 63 -0.91 1.55 -19.82
N LEU A 64 0.32 2.07 -19.68
CA LEU A 64 1.14 1.80 -18.50
C LEU A 64 0.46 2.35 -17.24
N PHE A 65 -0.01 3.61 -17.29
CA PHE A 65 -0.73 4.20 -16.17
C PHE A 65 -2.02 3.45 -15.87
N ALA A 66 -2.74 3.01 -16.91
CA ALA A 66 -3.94 2.19 -16.77
C ALA A 66 -3.69 0.78 -16.22
N SER A 67 -2.45 0.28 -16.19
CA SER A 67 -2.09 -1.03 -15.64
C SER A 67 -1.88 -1.02 -14.12
N ILE A 68 -1.54 0.14 -13.53
CA ILE A 68 -1.08 0.26 -12.13
C ILE A 68 -2.17 -0.06 -11.12
N CYS A 69 -3.33 0.59 -11.22
CA CYS A 69 -4.46 0.33 -10.32
C CYS A 69 -5.80 0.76 -10.96
N SER A 70 -6.92 0.35 -10.36
CA SER A 70 -8.27 0.69 -10.85
C SER A 70 -8.53 2.19 -10.93
N ARG A 71 -8.04 2.98 -9.93
CA ARG A 71 -8.19 4.44 -9.95
C ARG A 71 -7.41 5.08 -11.09
N TRP A 72 -6.15 4.70 -11.28
CA TRP A 72 -5.31 5.25 -12.34
C TRP A 72 -5.85 4.88 -13.72
N ARG A 73 -6.37 3.66 -13.87
CA ARG A 73 -7.11 3.25 -15.07
C ARG A 73 -8.31 4.13 -15.36
N ALA A 74 -9.15 4.40 -14.37
CA ALA A 74 -10.31 5.27 -14.56
C ALA A 74 -9.89 6.68 -15.00
N ILE A 75 -8.86 7.25 -14.37
CA ILE A 75 -8.35 8.59 -14.70
C ILE A 75 -7.73 8.62 -16.11
N ALA A 76 -6.88 7.64 -16.44
CA ALA A 76 -6.23 7.55 -17.74
C ALA A 76 -7.22 7.37 -18.90
N LEU A 77 -8.26 6.54 -18.71
CA LEU A 77 -9.32 6.36 -19.71
C LEU A 77 -10.23 7.59 -19.85
N ALA A 78 -10.42 8.37 -18.78
CA ALA A 78 -11.21 9.60 -18.83
C ALA A 78 -10.45 10.79 -19.43
N SER A 79 -9.11 10.71 -19.53
CA SER A 79 -8.26 11.81 -19.97
C SER A 79 -7.92 11.67 -21.46
N SER A 80 -8.68 12.35 -22.33
CA SER A 80 -8.47 12.30 -23.79
C SER A 80 -7.10 12.81 -24.24
N GLN A 81 -6.45 13.68 -23.46
CA GLN A 81 -5.14 14.25 -23.76
C GLN A 81 -3.99 13.24 -23.71
N LEU A 82 -4.22 12.05 -23.13
CA LEU A 82 -3.21 11.01 -23.07
C LEU A 82 -3.13 10.18 -24.35
N TRP A 83 -4.18 10.14 -25.17
CA TRP A 83 -4.30 9.30 -26.37
C TRP A 83 -4.03 10.08 -27.65
#